data_AF-A0A1G2CGS4-F1
#
_entry.id   AF-A0A1G2CGS4-F1
#
_cell.length_a   1.000
_cell.length_b   1.000
_cell.length_c   1.000
_cell.angle_alpha   90.00
_cell.angle_beta   90.00
_cell.angle_gamma   90.00
#
_symmetry.space_group_name_H-M   'P 1'
#
loop_
_entity.id
_entity.type
_entity.pdbx_description
1 polymer ?
#
loop_
_entity_poly.entity_id
_entity_poly.type
_entity_poly.pdbx_seq_one_letter_code
_entity_poly.pdbx_strand_id
1 'polypeptide(L)'
;MKSLQKYILLLGLLAMRAQAQTTGGGTLQNPLGNTTFEGVVQKIITGLLQIATPIVAIMVIVGGFMIMTAGGNSEKVKKGRDVVLYAVIGFAVILFAQAVVFILKDLLGE
;
A
#
# COMPACT_ATOMS: atom_id res chain seq x y z
N MET A 1 9.31 -32.71 -28.74
CA MET A 1 8.66 -31.94 -27.64
C MET A 1 9.61 -31.63 -26.47
N LYS A 2 10.42 -32.58 -25.98
CA LYS A 2 11.37 -32.36 -24.86
C LYS A 2 12.51 -31.35 -25.16
N SER A 3 12.88 -31.15 -26.44
CA SER A 3 13.86 -30.13 -26.84
C SER A 3 13.33 -28.70 -26.70
N LEU A 4 12.03 -28.48 -26.86
CA LEU A 4 11.41 -27.15 -26.81
C LEU A 4 11.26 -26.65 -25.37
N GLN A 5 10.96 -27.56 -24.43
CA GLN A 5 10.89 -27.27 -23.00
C GLN A 5 12.24 -26.83 -22.42
N LYS A 6 13.35 -27.32 -22.99
CA LYS A 6 14.72 -26.93 -22.62
C LYS A 6 15.03 -25.47 -22.98
N TYR A 7 14.55 -24.96 -24.11
CA TYR A 7 14.75 -23.56 -24.52
C TYR A 7 13.94 -22.57 -23.68
N ILE A 8 12.72 -22.93 -23.29
CA ILE A 8 11.89 -22.12 -22.38
C ILE A 8 12.53 -22.04 -20.99
N LEU A 9 13.08 -23.15 -20.48
CA LEU A 9 13.86 -23.16 -19.24
C LEU A 9 15.18 -22.36 -19.35
N LEU A 10 15.84 -22.39 -20.51
CA LEU A 10 17.07 -21.61 -20.77
C LEU A 10 16.81 -20.10 -20.84
N LEU A 11 15.69 -19.68 -21.44
CA LEU A 11 15.22 -18.28 -21.44
C LEU A 11 14.80 -17.82 -20.04
N GLY A 12 14.08 -18.65 -19.29
CA GLY A 12 13.74 -18.37 -17.89
C GLY A 12 14.97 -18.22 -17.01
N LEU A 13 15.99 -19.04 -17.21
CA LEU A 13 17.26 -18.95 -16.49
C LEU A 13 18.07 -17.70 -16.90
N LEU A 14 17.99 -17.27 -18.17
CA LEU A 14 18.62 -16.03 -18.64
C LEU A 14 17.94 -14.79 -18.02
N ALA A 15 16.61 -14.79 -17.92
CA ALA A 15 15.85 -13.73 -17.26
C ALA A 15 16.15 -13.64 -15.75
N MET A 16 16.35 -14.80 -15.09
CA MET A 16 16.73 -14.84 -13.68
C MET A 16 18.16 -14.32 -13.43
N ARG A 17 19.05 -14.42 -14.41
CA ARG A 17 20.41 -13.85 -14.36
C ARG A 17 20.44 -12.34 -14.61
N ALA A 18 19.40 -11.80 -15.26
CA ALA A 18 19.23 -10.34 -15.44
C ALA A 18 18.72 -9.63 -14.18
N GLN A 19 18.30 -10.38 -13.15
CA GLN A 19 18.06 -9.85 -11.80
C GLN A 19 19.27 -10.09 -10.87
N ALA A 20 20.50 -9.98 -11.39
CA ALA A 20 21.61 -9.63 -10.53
C ALA A 20 21.43 -8.15 -10.18
N GLN A 21 20.83 -7.87 -9.03
CA GLN A 21 20.90 -6.56 -8.40
C GLN A 21 22.38 -6.19 -8.24
N THR A 22 22.87 -5.39 -9.18
CA THR A 22 24.08 -4.63 -9.03
C THR A 22 23.83 -3.59 -7.95
N THR A 23 24.20 -3.91 -6.71
CA THR A 23 24.71 -2.88 -5.79
C THR A 23 25.78 -3.53 -4.92
N GLY A 24 26.92 -3.78 -5.55
CA GLY A 24 28.19 -3.90 -4.84
C GLY A 24 28.62 -2.51 -4.37
N GLY A 25 29.02 -2.40 -3.10
CA GLY A 25 29.63 -1.21 -2.53
C GLY A 25 29.04 -0.86 -1.17
N GLY A 26 29.82 -1.09 -0.11
CA GLY A 26 29.53 -0.67 1.26
C GLY A 26 29.45 0.85 1.40
N THR A 27 28.33 1.41 0.99
CA THR A 27 27.79 2.67 1.50
C THR A 27 26.57 2.29 2.32
N LEU A 28 26.27 3.03 3.39
CA LEU A 28 25.03 2.84 4.13
C LEU A 28 23.87 3.04 3.13
N GLN A 29 23.33 1.92 2.65
CA GLN A 29 22.24 1.92 1.70
C GLN A 29 21.04 2.53 2.41
N ASN A 30 20.67 3.74 2.00
CA ASN A 30 19.52 4.43 2.56
C ASN A 30 18.32 3.47 2.46
N PRO A 31 17.73 2.98 3.57
CA PRO A 31 16.60 2.05 3.52
C PRO A 31 15.37 2.68 2.82
N LEU A 32 15.42 4.00 2.58
CA LEU A 32 14.44 4.77 1.84
C LEU A 32 14.70 4.83 0.32
N GLY A 33 15.90 4.46 -0.16
CA GLY A 33 16.25 4.31 -1.59
C GLY A 33 16.25 5.59 -2.44
N ASN A 34 15.65 6.68 -1.96
CA ASN A 34 15.43 7.90 -2.73
C ASN A 34 15.97 9.10 -1.93
N THR A 35 16.79 9.92 -2.59
CA THR A 35 17.37 11.15 -2.03
C THR A 35 16.45 12.36 -2.23
N THR A 36 15.33 12.19 -2.93
CA THR A 36 14.31 13.22 -3.20
C THR A 36 13.17 13.14 -2.18
N PHE A 37 12.69 14.30 -1.71
CA PHE A 37 11.55 14.43 -0.79
C PHE A 37 10.34 13.59 -1.23
N GLU A 38 10.07 13.57 -2.52
CA GLU A 38 8.98 12.83 -3.14
C GLU A 38 9.06 11.30 -2.94
N GLY A 39 10.26 10.73 -3.08
CA GLY A 39 10.47 9.29 -2.91
C GLY A 39 10.29 8.83 -1.47
N VAL A 40 10.70 9.67 -0.52
CA VAL A 40 10.49 9.44 0.91
C VAL A 40 8.99 9.46 1.24
N VAL A 41 8.26 10.47 0.74
CA VAL A 41 6.81 10.56 0.94
C VAL A 41 6.09 9.37 0.31
N GLN A 42 6.45 8.95 -0.90
CA GLN A 42 5.81 7.83 -1.57
C GLN A 42 6.07 6.48 -0.86
N LYS A 43 7.28 6.28 -0.32
CA LYS A 43 7.62 5.13 0.52
C LYS A 43 6.83 5.12 1.82
N ILE A 44 6.69 6.26 2.50
CA ILE A 44 5.88 6.40 3.72
C ILE A 44 4.43 6.05 3.42
N ILE A 45 3.85 6.62 2.36
CA ILE A 45 2.46 6.35 2.01
C ILE A 45 2.25 4.87 1.66
N THR A 46 3.15 4.27 0.89
CA THR A 46 3.03 2.84 0.51
C THR A 46 3.16 1.94 1.73
N GLY A 47 4.07 2.26 2.66
CA GLY A 47 4.19 1.54 3.94
C GLY A 47 2.94 1.72 4.82
N LEU A 48 2.39 2.94 4.88
CA LEU A 48 1.14 3.21 5.59
C LEU A 48 -0.01 2.43 4.98
N LEU A 49 -0.13 2.36 3.65
CA LEU A 49 -1.20 1.61 2.97
C LEU A 49 -1.11 0.11 3.22
N GLN A 50 0.09 -0.47 3.24
CA GLN A 50 0.26 -1.90 3.54
C GLN A 50 -0.27 -2.27 4.93
N ILE A 51 -0.09 -1.38 5.92
CA ILE A 51 -0.53 -1.62 7.30
C ILE A 51 -1.98 -1.16 7.51
N ALA A 52 -2.38 -0.04 6.90
CA ALA A 52 -3.71 0.54 7.04
C ALA A 52 -4.79 -0.31 6.36
N THR A 53 -4.51 -0.93 5.22
CA THR A 53 -5.49 -1.76 4.49
C THR A 53 -6.11 -2.86 5.37
N PRO A 54 -5.34 -3.75 6.04
CA PRO A 54 -5.93 -4.76 6.91
C PRO A 54 -6.60 -4.15 8.15
N ILE A 55 -6.06 -3.05 8.71
CA ILE A 55 -6.66 -2.39 9.88
C ILE A 55 -8.04 -1.82 9.56
N VAL A 56 -8.15 -1.10 8.44
CA VAL A 56 -9.41 -0.52 7.96
C VAL A 56 -10.42 -1.62 7.71
N ALA A 57 -10.03 -2.74 7.08
CA ALA A 57 -10.91 -3.88 6.87
C ALA A 57 -11.47 -4.43 8.21
N ILE A 58 -10.63 -4.59 9.22
CA ILE A 58 -11.05 -5.05 10.56
C ILE A 58 -12.01 -4.03 11.20
N MET A 59 -11.71 -2.74 11.14
CA MET A 59 -12.57 -1.70 11.71
C MET A 59 -13.95 -1.65 11.05
N VAL A 60 -14.02 -1.81 9.73
CA VAL A 60 -15.29 -1.87 9.00
C VAL A 60 -16.09 -3.11 9.40
N ILE A 61 -15.44 -4.27 9.54
CA ILE A 61 -16.09 -5.49 10.01
C ILE A 61 -16.64 -5.29 11.43
N VAL A 62 -15.84 -4.78 12.36
CA VAL A 62 -16.28 -4.55 13.75
C VAL A 62 -17.42 -3.53 13.83
N GLY A 63 -17.33 -2.43 13.09
CA GLY A 63 -18.39 -1.42 13.02
C GLY A 63 -19.68 -1.98 12.41
N GLY A 64 -19.57 -2.79 11.36
CA GLY A 64 -20.70 -3.48 10.73
C GLY A 64 -21.38 -4.48 11.67
N PHE A 65 -20.59 -5.32 12.36
CA PHE A 65 -21.11 -6.24 13.38
C PHE A 65 -21.79 -5.50 14.53
N MET A 66 -21.25 -4.35 14.96
CA MET A 66 -21.85 -3.54 16.01
C MET A 66 -23.23 -2.99 15.61
N ILE A 67 -23.42 -2.60 14.34
CA ILE A 67 -24.72 -2.18 13.81
C ILE A 67 -25.67 -3.37 13.69
N MET A 68 -25.22 -4.50 13.16
CA MET A 68 -26.06 -5.71 12.98
C MET A 68 -26.53 -6.29 14.31
N THR A 69 -25.68 -6.28 15.34
CA THR A 69 -26.00 -6.82 16.68
C THR A 69 -26.65 -5.80 17.62
N ALA A 70 -26.93 -4.58 17.16
CA ALA A 70 -27.47 -3.52 18.00
C ALA A 70 -28.89 -3.79 18.51
N GLY A 71 -29.66 -4.67 17.86
CA GLY A 71 -30.96 -5.13 18.36
C GLY A 71 -31.98 -4.01 18.63
N GLY A 72 -31.89 -2.88 17.92
CA GLY A 72 -32.75 -1.70 18.13
C GLY A 72 -32.21 -0.66 19.11
N ASN A 73 -31.06 -0.89 19.76
CA ASN A 73 -30.39 0.12 20.57
C ASN A 73 -29.73 1.19 19.68
N SER A 74 -30.34 2.38 19.63
CA SER A 74 -29.88 3.54 18.86
C SER A 74 -28.43 3.94 19.16
N GLU A 75 -27.98 3.80 20.40
CA GLU A 75 -26.62 4.16 20.82
C GLU A 75 -25.57 3.23 20.19
N LYS A 76 -25.85 1.92 20.13
CA LYS A 76 -24.97 0.95 19.47
C LYS A 76 -24.92 1.12 17.96
N VAL A 77 -26.06 1.43 17.34
CA VAL A 77 -26.11 1.75 15.90
C VAL A 77 -25.28 3.00 15.59
N LYS A 78 -25.44 4.06 16.40
CA LYS A 78 -24.66 5.29 16.24
C LYS A 78 -23.16 5.02 16.39
N LYS A 79 -22.77 4.29 17.43
CA LYS A 79 -21.36 3.96 17.67
C LYS A 79 -20.75 3.14 16.54
N GLY A 80 -21.46 2.13 16.03
CA GLY A 80 -20.99 1.34 14.89
C GLY A 80 -20.86 2.17 13.60
N ARG A 81 -21.80 3.10 13.36
CA ARG A 81 -21.68 4.06 12.24
C ARG A 81 -20.47 4.96 12.40
N ASP A 82 -20.26 5.52 13.60
CA ASP A 82 -19.13 6.41 13.89
C ASP A 82 -17.79 5.67 13.63
N VAL A 83 -17.68 4.40 14.03
CA VAL A 83 -16.50 3.56 13.76
C VAL A 83 -16.24 3.39 12.26
N VAL A 84 -17.27 3.04 11.48
CA VAL A 84 -17.13 2.91 10.02
C VAL A 84 -16.77 4.25 9.39
N LEU A 85 -17.38 5.35 9.86
CA LEU A 85 -17.12 6.70 9.36
C LEU A 85 -15.65 7.09 9.59
N TYR A 86 -15.11 6.84 10.79
CA TYR A 86 -13.71 7.10 11.08
C TYR A 86 -12.76 6.21 10.27
N ALA A 87 -13.11 4.94 10.04
CA ALA A 87 -12.32 4.06 9.17
C ALA A 87 -12.26 4.58 7.73
N VAL A 88 -13.39 5.06 7.19
CA VAL A 88 -13.48 5.65 5.85
C VAL A 88 -12.69 6.96 5.78
N ILE A 89 -12.84 7.85 6.76
CA ILE A 89 -12.09 9.11 6.82
C ILE A 89 -10.59 8.86 6.88
N GLY A 90 -10.14 7.95 7.74
CA GLY A 90 -8.73 7.59 7.86
C GLY A 90 -8.16 7.04 6.54
N PHE A 91 -8.91 6.18 5.85
CA PHE A 91 -8.50 5.65 4.55
C PHE A 91 -8.49 6.74 3.47
N ALA A 92 -9.50 7.62 3.45
CA ALA A 92 -9.59 8.72 2.51
C ALA A 92 -8.39 9.69 2.64
N VAL A 93 -7.95 10.00 3.86
CA VAL A 93 -6.77 10.86 4.10
C VAL A 93 -5.51 10.27 3.46
N ILE A 94 -5.33 8.95 3.52
CA ILE A 94 -4.16 8.28 2.91
C ILE A 94 -4.22 8.38 1.38
N LEU A 95 -5.41 8.21 0.79
CA LEU A 95 -5.62 8.40 -0.66
C LEU A 95 -5.38 9.85 -1.08
N PHE A 96 -5.86 10.81 -0.30
CA PHE A 96 -5.62 12.24 -0.54
C PHE A 96 -4.14 12.60 -0.48
N ALA A 97 -3.36 11.99 0.43
CA ALA A 97 -1.92 12.19 0.48
C ALA A 97 -1.23 11.80 -0.83
N GLN A 98 -1.68 10.73 -1.50
CA GLN A 98 -1.16 10.35 -2.83
C GLN A 98 -1.55 11.35 -3.90
N ALA A 99 -2.80 11.83 -3.88
CA ALA A 99 -3.30 12.80 -4.85
C ALA A 99 -2.52 14.12 -4.77
N VAL A 100 -2.22 14.62 -3.57
CA VAL A 100 -1.43 15.83 -3.38
C VAL A 100 -0.01 15.64 -3.93
N VAL A 101 0.63 14.51 -3.64
CA VAL A 101 1.98 14.21 -4.17
C VAL A 101 1.95 14.15 -5.70
N PHE A 102 0.93 13.55 -6.30
CA PHE A 102 0.79 13.48 -7.76
C PHE A 102 0.64 14.87 -8.40
N ILE A 103 -0.18 15.75 -7.80
CA ILE A 103 -0.34 17.13 -8.29
C ILE A 103 0.99 17.89 -8.15
N LEU A 104 1.72 17.70 -7.05
CA LEU A 104 3.02 18.33 -6.88
C LEU A 104 4.04 17.87 -7.93
N LYS A 105 4.01 16.60 -8.35
CA LYS A 105 4.83 16.10 -9.46
C LYS A 105 4.50 16.82 -10.78
N ASP A 106 3.21 16.87 -11.11
CA ASP A 106 2.70 17.47 -12.35
C ASP A 106 3.02 18.99 -12.44
N LEU A 107 3.05 19.67 -11.29
CA LEU A 107 3.40 21.10 -11.19
C LEU A 107 4.91 21.38 -11.18
N LEU A 108 5.75 20.44 -10.72
CA LEU A 108 7.20 20.60 -10.72
C LEU A 108 7.85 20.29 -12.08
N GLY A 109 7.07 19.79 -13.05
CA GLY A 109 7.50 19.70 -14.45
C GLY A 109 8.56 18.62 -14.72
N GLU A 110 8.48 17.49 -14.02
CA GLU A 110 9.07 16.21 -14.46
C GLU A 110 7.97 15.22 -14.87
#